data_AF-A0A2E3P2G6-F1
#
_entry.id   AF-A0A2E3P2G6-F1
#
_cell.length_a   1.000
_cell.length_b   1.000
_cell.length_c   1.000
_cell.angle_alpha   90.00
_cell.angle_beta   90.00
_cell.angle_gamma   90.00
#
_symmetry.space_group_name_H-M   'P 1'
#
loop_
_entity.id
_entity.type
_entity.pdbx_description
1 polymer ?
#
loop_
_entity_poly.entity_id
_entity_poly.type
_entity_poly.pdbx_seq_one_letter_code
_entity_poly.pdbx_strand_id
1 'polypeptide(L)'
;MHPRSPSGLRRLEAALLIPVEWAGRLAAACGLLMVFVVAGNVLTRYGFNLSSVALQELEWHLVSPIALIGMSYAMQKGEHVRVDFLY
;
A
#
# COMPACT_ATOMS: atom_id res chain seq x y z
N MET A 1 -17.15 -26.94 4.17
CA MET A 1 -18.52 -26.77 4.71
C MET A 1 -18.58 -25.43 5.43
N HIS A 2 -19.10 -24.38 4.80
CA HIS A 2 -19.20 -23.05 5.38
C HIS A 2 -20.62 -22.88 5.99
N PRO A 3 -20.78 -22.64 7.31
CA PRO A 3 -22.09 -22.41 7.89
C PRO A 3 -22.71 -21.14 7.27
N ARG A 4 -24.00 -21.20 6.92
CA ARG A 4 -24.75 -20.06 6.38
C ARG A 4 -24.92 -19.03 7.49
N SER A 5 -24.12 -17.97 7.47
CA SER A 5 -24.23 -16.88 8.44
C SER A 5 -25.52 -16.06 8.22
N PRO A 6 -26.21 -15.63 9.29
CA PRO A 6 -27.34 -14.71 9.22
C PRO A 6 -27.02 -13.45 8.39
N SER A 7 -27.99 -12.93 7.65
CA SER A 7 -27.83 -11.76 6.76
C SER A 7 -27.28 -10.49 7.46
N GLY A 8 -27.51 -10.35 8.78
CA GLY A 8 -26.95 -9.26 9.58
C GLY A 8 -25.44 -9.31 9.77
N LEU A 9 -24.85 -10.52 9.91
CA LEU A 9 -23.40 -10.69 10.13
C LEU A 9 -22.59 -10.29 8.90
N ARG A 10 -23.11 -10.59 7.70
CA ARG A 10 -22.47 -10.21 6.43
C ARG A 10 -22.39 -8.69 6.24
N ARG A 11 -23.41 -7.96 6.70
CA ARG A 11 -23.41 -6.49 6.64
C ARG A 11 -22.40 -5.88 7.59
N LEU A 12 -22.23 -6.47 8.77
CA LEU A 12 -21.22 -6.07 9.76
C LEU A 12 -19.81 -6.38 9.27
N GLU A 13 -19.59 -7.57 8.71
CA GLU A 13 -18.34 -7.94 8.05
C GLU A 13 -17.98 -6.94 6.94
N ALA A 14 -18.92 -6.65 6.03
CA ALA A 14 -18.71 -5.66 4.99
C ALA A 14 -18.38 -4.27 5.59
N ALA A 15 -19.12 -3.83 6.62
CA ALA A 15 -18.89 -2.54 7.27
C ALA A 15 -17.49 -2.43 7.91
N LEU A 16 -16.97 -3.52 8.47
CA LEU A 16 -15.64 -3.57 9.08
C LEU A 16 -14.50 -3.57 8.05
N LEU A 17 -14.76 -4.07 6.84
CA LEU A 17 -13.76 -4.15 5.78
C LEU A 17 -13.66 -2.86 4.96
N ILE A 18 -14.71 -2.03 4.92
CA ILE A 18 -14.73 -0.74 4.21
C ILE A 18 -13.50 0.14 4.51
N PRO A 19 -13.10 0.38 5.78
CA PRO A 19 -11.92 1.19 6.08
C PRO A 19 -10.62 0.64 5.47
N VAL A 20 -10.46 -0.68 5.45
CA VAL A 20 -9.29 -1.35 4.88
C VAL A 20 -9.27 -1.22 3.36
N GLU A 21 -10.44 -1.25 2.70
CA GLU A 21 -10.52 -1.00 1.25
C GLU A 21 -10.13 0.42 0.88
N TRP A 22 -10.61 1.41 1.64
CA TRP A 22 -10.22 2.81 1.45
C TRP A 22 -8.74 3.03 1.72
N ALA A 23 -8.22 2.45 2.80
CA ALA A 23 -6.81 2.52 3.14
C ALA A 23 -5.95 1.86 2.04
N GLY A 24 -6.36 0.72 1.49
CA GLY A 24 -5.68 0.08 0.37
C GLY A 24 -5.63 0.95 -0.89
N ARG A 25 -6.72 1.64 -1.23
CA ARG A 25 -6.74 2.61 -2.33
C ARG A 25 -5.83 3.81 -2.07
N LEU A 26 -5.79 4.31 -0.83
CA LEU A 26 -4.85 5.37 -0.43
C LEU A 26 -3.40 4.89 -0.55
N ALA A 27 -3.09 3.67 -0.09
CA ALA A 27 -1.76 3.08 -0.22
C ALA A 27 -1.32 2.93 -1.69
N ALA A 28 -2.23 2.53 -2.58
CA ALA A 28 -1.97 2.49 -4.02
C ALA A 28 -1.68 3.88 -4.60
N ALA A 29 -2.44 4.91 -4.19
CA ALA A 29 -2.18 6.29 -4.60
C ALA A 29 -0.84 6.81 -4.06
N CYS A 30 -0.49 6.51 -2.80
CA CYS A 30 0.82 6.79 -2.23
C CYS A 30 1.94 6.07 -2.99
N GLY A 31 1.71 4.84 -3.46
CA GLY A 31 2.66 4.11 -4.32
C GLY A 31 2.93 4.83 -5.62
N LEU A 32 1.89 5.35 -6.28
CA LEU A 32 2.07 6.15 -7.49
C LEU A 32 2.82 7.47 -7.18
N LEU A 33 2.51 8.13 -6.07
CA LEU A 33 3.22 9.32 -5.62
C LEU A 33 4.71 9.02 -5.35
N MET A 34 5.01 7.88 -4.72
CA MET A 34 6.38 7.43 -4.45
C MET A 34 7.19 7.29 -5.74
N VAL A 35 6.59 6.76 -6.81
CA VAL A 35 7.24 6.68 -8.13
C VAL A 35 7.63 8.07 -8.63
N PHE A 36 6.73 9.06 -8.51
CA PHE A 36 7.05 10.43 -8.91
C PHE A 36 8.12 11.08 -8.03
N VAL A 37 8.11 10.83 -6.72
CA VAL A 37 9.14 11.36 -5.80
C VAL A 37 10.51 10.79 -6.16
N VAL A 38 10.63 9.47 -6.32
CA VAL A 38 11.89 8.81 -6.68
C VAL A 38 12.36 9.25 -8.06
N ALA A 39 11.48 9.31 -9.05
CA ALA A 39 11.81 9.80 -10.39
C ALA A 39 12.29 11.26 -10.34
N GLY A 40 11.59 12.13 -9.60
CA GLY A 40 12.00 13.52 -9.40
C GLY A 40 13.37 13.62 -8.75
N ASN A 41 13.63 12.84 -7.70
CA ASN A 41 14.92 12.80 -7.01
C ASN A 41 16.06 12.37 -7.95
N VAL A 42 15.85 11.34 -8.76
CA VAL A 42 16.80 10.87 -9.79
C VAL A 42 17.05 11.96 -10.83
N LEU A 43 16.00 12.60 -11.36
CA LEU A 43 16.13 13.66 -12.36
C LEU A 43 16.87 14.88 -11.82
N THR A 44 16.57 15.34 -10.61
CA THR A 44 17.29 16.46 -10.01
C THR A 44 18.75 16.12 -9.74
N ARG A 45 19.01 14.90 -9.27
CA ARG A 45 20.35 14.46 -8.90
C ARG A 45 21.27 14.29 -10.10
N TYR A 46 20.79 13.67 -11.17
CA TYR A 46 21.62 13.39 -12.34
C TYR A 46 21.46 14.42 -13.47
N GLY A 47 20.29 15.04 -13.59
CA GLY A 47 20.04 16.08 -14.60
C GLY A 47 20.52 17.47 -14.17
N PHE A 48 20.42 17.78 -12.88
CA PHE A 48 20.75 19.13 -12.36
C PHE A 48 21.86 19.13 -11.30
N ASN A 49 22.44 17.97 -10.94
CA ASN A 49 23.41 17.82 -9.85
C ASN A 49 22.92 18.36 -8.50
N LEU A 50 21.60 18.40 -8.30
CA LEU A 50 20.97 18.87 -7.07
C LEU A 50 20.42 17.68 -6.28
N SER A 51 20.79 17.58 -5.01
CA SER A 51 20.29 16.56 -4.09
C SER A 51 19.46 17.24 -3.00
N SER A 52 18.21 16.80 -2.82
CA SER A 52 17.30 17.34 -1.80
C SER A 52 17.08 16.31 -0.69
N VAL A 53 17.46 16.68 0.54
CA VAL A 53 17.21 15.85 1.73
C VAL A 53 15.70 15.72 1.98
N ALA A 54 14.92 16.77 1.72
CA ALA A 54 13.47 16.74 1.91
C ALA A 54 12.76 15.73 1.00
N LEU A 55 13.21 15.58 -0.26
CA LEU A 55 12.67 14.54 -1.16
C LEU A 55 12.98 13.15 -0.62
N GLN A 56 14.20 12.95 -0.12
CA GLN A 56 14.60 11.69 0.47
C GLN A 56 13.82 11.39 1.76
N GLU A 57 13.61 12.36 2.64
CA GLU A 57 12.76 12.19 3.83
C GLU A 57 11.32 11.83 3.43
N LEU A 58 10.76 12.47 2.40
CA LEU A 58 9.43 12.15 1.90
C LEU A 58 9.32 10.71 1.39
N GLU A 59 10.37 10.17 0.76
CA GLU A 59 10.44 8.76 0.36
C GLU A 59 10.27 7.82 1.57
N TRP A 60 10.96 8.09 2.68
CA TRP A 60 10.85 7.28 3.91
C TRP A 60 9.46 7.36 4.54
N HIS A 61 8.86 8.55 4.51
CA HIS A 61 7.51 8.77 5.03
C HIS A 61 6.42 8.13 4.15
N LEU A 62 6.65 7.97 2.85
CA LEU A 62 5.74 7.28 1.94
C LEU A 62 5.89 5.76 2.01
N VAL A 63 7.11 5.24 2.13
CA VAL A 63 7.37 3.79 2.21
C VAL A 63 6.59 3.12 3.35
N SER A 64 6.58 3.72 4.53
CA SER A 64 5.97 3.14 5.73
C SER A 64 4.45 2.89 5.60
N PRO A 65 3.61 3.88 5.25
CA PRO A 65 2.18 3.67 5.06
C PRO A 65 1.88 2.76 3.87
N ILE A 66 2.64 2.86 2.76
CA ILE A 66 2.46 1.95 1.61
C ILE A 66 2.66 0.51 2.05
N ALA A 67 3.73 0.21 2.78
CA ALA A 67 4.03 -1.15 3.21
C ALA A 67 2.99 -1.68 4.22
N LEU A 68 2.71 -0.93 5.29
CA LEU A 68 1.85 -1.40 6.37
C LEU A 68 0.39 -1.56 5.92
N ILE A 69 -0.14 -0.58 5.20
CA ILE A 69 -1.51 -0.60 4.73
C ILE A 69 -1.64 -1.55 3.53
N GLY A 70 -0.66 -1.53 2.63
CA GLY A 70 -0.63 -2.41 1.45
C GLY A 70 -0.60 -3.89 1.84
N MET A 71 0.21 -4.28 2.82
CA MET A 71 0.22 -5.65 3.36
C MET A 71 -1.15 -6.03 3.95
N SER A 72 -1.75 -5.17 4.77
CA SER A 72 -3.06 -5.42 5.38
C SER A 72 -4.16 -5.60 4.33
N TYR A 73 -4.14 -4.78 3.28
CA TYR A 73 -5.08 -4.87 2.16
C TYR A 73 -4.86 -6.15 1.31
N ALA A 74 -3.61 -6.49 0.99
CA ALA A 74 -3.27 -7.70 0.24
C ALA A 74 -3.70 -8.97 1.00
N MET A 75 -3.52 -8.99 2.34
CA MET A 75 -4.01 -10.07 3.19
C MET A 75 -5.53 -10.20 3.14
N GLN A 76 -6.27 -9.07 3.19
CA GLN A 76 -7.74 -9.09 3.06
C GLN A 76 -8.20 -9.68 1.72
N LYS A 77 -7.52 -9.33 0.62
CA LYS A 77 -7.89 -9.82 -0.72
C LYS A 77 -7.42 -11.26 -0.99
N GLY A 78 -6.65 -11.87 -0.08
CA GLY A 78 -6.07 -13.19 -0.28
C GLY A 78 -5.00 -13.21 -1.38
N GLU A 79 -4.56 -12.03 -1.84
CA GLU A 79 -3.55 -11.84 -2.89
C GLU A 79 -2.14 -11.71 -2.31
N HIS A 80 -1.91 -12.25 -1.11
CA HIS A 80 -0.57 -12.27 -0.57
C HIS A 80 0.29 -13.15 -1.48
N VAL A 81 1.29 -12.53 -2.13
CA VAL A 81 2.22 -13.24 -3.00
C VAL A 81 3.05 -14.14 -2.10
N ARG A 82 2.69 -15.43 -2.08
CA ARG A 82 3.49 -16.51 -1.51
C ARG A 82 4.80 -16.58 -2.30
N VAL A 83 5.83 -15.89 -1.83
CA VAL A 83 7.20 -16.14 -2.31
C VAL A 83 7.68 -17.40 -1.59
N ASP A 84 7.09 -18.55 -1.93
CA ASP A 84 7.56 -19.84 -1.45
C ASP A 84 8.93 -20.07 -2.10
N PHE A 85 10.00 -19.77 -1.35
CA PHE A 85 11.40 -19.75 -1.82
C PHE A 85 12.00 -21.15 -2.04
N LEU A 86 11.26 -22.21 -1.67
CA LEU A 86 11.68 -23.61 -1.71
C LEU A 86 10.61 -24.43 -2.44
N TYR A 87 11.01 -25.04 -3.56
CA TYR A 87 10.36 -26.21 -4.16
C TYR A 87 11.21 -27.44 -3.86
#